data_AF-A0AAC8WIL3-F1
#
_entry.id   AF-A0AAC8WIL3-F1
#
_cell.length_a   1.000
_cell.length_b   1.000
_cell.length_c   1.000
_cell.angle_alpha   90.00
_cell.angle_beta   90.00
_cell.angle_gamma   90.00
#
_symmetry.space_group_name_H-M   'P 1'
#
loop_
_entity.id
_entity.type
_entity.pdbx_description
1 polymer ?
#
loop_
_entity_poly.entity_id
_entity_poly.type
_entity_poly.pdbx_seq_one_letter_code
_entity_poly.pdbx_strand_id
1 'polypeptide(L)'
;MKNLKTVLILISLIFLTACSSVQTAPKYEKKDNVTWKKVEGSVIVLPLEAGDIIIKEKTVNPIGMFGHVAIMKDDRTVVDYPKFGNKSYTIDVSYWLEKGRDILVLRYKDMNDEFKKRLIKNMDKYFGKNYKISSDRENTDGFYCSQYIWYVYHITAKEMGFELDLDSDGGPYVLPYDFINSPYLEIVN
;
A
#
# COMPACT_ATOMS: atom_id res chain seq x y z
N MET A 1 34.43 13.42 -32.78
CA MET A 1 33.28 13.88 -31.96
C MET A 1 31.89 13.61 -32.58
N LYS A 2 31.75 12.86 -33.69
CA LYS A 2 30.42 12.49 -34.24
C LYS A 2 29.82 11.22 -33.61
N ASN A 3 30.66 10.30 -33.11
CA ASN A 3 30.20 8.98 -32.64
C ASN A 3 29.67 8.96 -31.20
N LEU A 4 30.04 9.92 -30.33
CA LEU A 4 29.57 9.93 -28.94
C LEU A 4 28.08 10.29 -28.84
N LYS A 5 27.61 11.25 -29.66
CA LYS A 5 26.20 11.62 -29.74
C LYS A 5 25.35 10.48 -30.31
N THR A 6 25.85 9.78 -31.33
CA THR A 6 25.16 8.62 -31.91
C THR A 6 25.07 7.45 -30.92
N VAL A 7 26.13 7.21 -30.14
CA VAL A 7 26.12 6.19 -29.07
C VAL A 7 25.15 6.55 -27.95
N LEU A 8 25.08 7.82 -27.52
CA LEU A 8 24.09 8.28 -26.53
C LEU A 8 22.66 8.17 -27.04
N ILE A 9 22.41 8.44 -28.33
CA ILE A 9 21.09 8.28 -28.97
C ILE A 9 20.72 6.80 -29.09
N LEU A 10 21.69 5.92 -29.39
CA LEU A 10 21.44 4.47 -29.43
C LEU A 10 21.12 3.91 -28.04
N ILE A 11 21.84 4.36 -27.00
CA ILE A 11 21.59 3.95 -25.61
C ILE A 11 20.20 4.43 -25.15
N SER A 12 19.80 5.67 -25.47
CA SER A 12 18.45 6.16 -25.15
C SER A 12 17.34 5.45 -25.93
N LEU A 13 17.60 5.02 -27.17
CA LEU A 13 16.69 4.18 -27.96
C LEU A 13 16.54 2.76 -27.39
N ILE A 14 17.60 2.16 -26.85
CA ILE A 14 17.55 0.86 -26.18
C ILE A 14 16.73 0.93 -24.88
N PHE A 15 16.80 2.05 -24.13
CA PHE A 15 15.91 2.28 -22.98
C PHE A 15 14.45 2.52 -23.38
N LEU A 16 14.17 3.01 -24.59
CA LEU A 16 12.81 3.23 -25.10
C LEU A 16 12.17 1.96 -25.68
N THR A 17 12.95 0.99 -26.18
CA THR A 17 12.42 -0.27 -26.75
C THR A 17 12.44 -1.45 -25.79
N ALA A 18 13.22 -1.38 -24.70
CA ALA A 18 13.24 -2.41 -23.65
C ALA A 18 11.93 -2.50 -22.82
N CYS A 19 10.98 -1.58 -23.02
CA CYS A 19 9.68 -1.59 -22.34
C CYS A 19 8.57 -2.36 -23.09
N SER A 20 8.91 -3.37 -23.90
CA SER A 20 7.89 -4.15 -24.64
C SER A 20 7.87 -5.66 -24.37
N SER A 21 8.75 -6.21 -23.52
CA SER A 21 8.68 -7.65 -23.21
C SER A 21 9.25 -8.10 -21.85
N VAL A 22 9.47 -7.19 -20.91
CA VAL A 22 9.62 -7.61 -19.51
C VAL A 22 8.23 -7.56 -18.88
N GLN A 23 7.64 -8.72 -18.62
CA GLN A 23 6.48 -8.83 -17.74
C GLN A 23 6.89 -8.43 -16.32
N THR A 24 7.00 -7.14 -16.05
CA THR A 24 7.17 -6.55 -14.71
C THR A 24 5.91 -5.84 -14.23
N ALA A 25 4.75 -6.25 -14.74
CA ALA A 25 3.55 -6.11 -13.94
C ALA A 25 3.63 -7.21 -12.86
N PRO A 26 3.59 -6.90 -11.55
CA PRO A 26 3.22 -7.91 -10.57
C PRO A 26 1.85 -8.38 -11.03
N LYS A 27 1.82 -9.62 -11.50
CA LYS A 27 0.64 -10.23 -12.07
C LYS A 27 -0.26 -10.51 -10.88
N TYR A 28 -1.06 -9.51 -10.52
CA TYR A 28 -2.20 -9.74 -9.64
C TYR A 28 -3.06 -10.79 -10.32
N GLU A 29 -2.91 -12.04 -9.90
CA GLU A 29 -3.87 -13.08 -10.21
C GLU A 29 -5.06 -12.81 -9.32
N LYS A 30 -6.12 -12.27 -9.94
CA LYS A 30 -7.39 -12.00 -9.27
C LYS A 30 -7.88 -13.32 -8.67
N LYS A 31 -7.82 -13.45 -7.35
CA LYS A 31 -8.40 -14.60 -6.66
C LYS A 31 -9.90 -14.62 -6.96
N ASP A 32 -10.45 -15.80 -7.25
CA ASP A 32 -11.86 -15.99 -7.63
C ASP A 32 -12.86 -15.54 -6.55
N ASN A 33 -12.39 -15.27 -5.33
CA ASN A 33 -13.17 -14.87 -4.17
C ASN A 33 -13.00 -13.40 -3.72
N VAL A 34 -12.26 -12.56 -4.47
CA VAL A 34 -12.14 -11.12 -4.14
C VAL A 34 -13.34 -10.37 -4.70
N THR A 35 -14.26 -10.01 -3.80
CA THR A 35 -15.39 -9.13 -4.13
C THR A 35 -15.07 -7.71 -3.70
N TRP A 36 -14.86 -6.83 -4.67
CA TRP A 36 -14.67 -5.40 -4.44
C TRP A 36 -16.00 -4.77 -4.00
N LYS A 37 -15.93 -3.89 -3.00
CA LYS A 37 -17.10 -3.19 -2.47
C LYS A 37 -17.24 -1.84 -3.14
N LYS A 38 -18.41 -1.62 -3.73
CA LYS A 38 -18.73 -0.35 -4.38
C LYS A 38 -18.96 0.75 -3.36
N VAL A 39 -18.38 1.91 -3.63
CA VAL A 39 -18.60 3.13 -2.87
C VAL A 39 -19.71 3.93 -3.55
N GLU A 40 -20.97 3.57 -3.26
CA GLU A 40 -22.16 4.17 -3.92
C GLU A 40 -22.67 5.46 -3.24
N GLY A 41 -22.22 5.78 -2.03
CA GLY A 41 -22.65 6.97 -1.28
C GLY A 41 -21.78 7.31 -0.06
N SER A 42 -22.25 8.24 0.78
CA SER A 42 -21.49 8.79 1.93
C SER A 42 -21.36 7.85 3.13
N VAL A 43 -22.07 6.72 3.12
CA VAL A 43 -22.10 5.77 4.24
C VAL A 43 -21.76 4.39 3.71
N ILE A 44 -20.53 3.98 3.98
CA ILE A 44 -20.15 2.58 3.90
C ILE A 44 -20.40 1.99 5.30
N VAL A 45 -21.38 1.08 5.40
CA VAL A 45 -21.59 0.31 6.64
C VAL A 45 -20.64 -0.88 6.61
N LEU A 46 -19.40 -0.66 7.04
CA LEU A 46 -18.43 -1.72 7.27
C LEU A 46 -18.04 -1.76 8.74
N PRO A 47 -17.86 -2.95 9.32
CA PRO A 47 -17.38 -3.10 10.69
C PRO A 47 -15.86 -2.83 10.74
N LEU A 48 -15.46 -1.61 10.37
CA LEU A 48 -14.06 -1.20 10.33
C LEU A 48 -13.47 -1.16 11.74
N GLU A 49 -12.26 -1.66 11.86
CA GLU A 49 -11.50 -1.67 13.11
C GLU A 49 -10.11 -1.08 12.93
N ALA A 50 -9.52 -0.61 14.03
CA ALA A 50 -8.12 -0.23 14.06
C ALA A 50 -7.23 -1.37 13.55
N GLY A 51 -6.35 -1.04 12.61
CA GLY A 51 -5.46 -1.97 11.91
C GLY A 51 -5.99 -2.47 10.56
N ASP A 52 -7.28 -2.33 10.27
CA ASP A 52 -7.81 -2.71 8.95
C ASP A 52 -7.10 -1.95 7.83
N ILE A 53 -6.76 -2.66 6.76
CA ILE A 53 -6.09 -2.13 5.58
C ILE A 53 -7.15 -1.94 4.49
N ILE A 54 -7.34 -0.70 4.04
CA ILE A 54 -8.30 -0.38 2.99
C ILE A 54 -7.55 -0.11 1.70
N ILE A 55 -7.78 -0.96 0.70
CA ILE A 55 -7.22 -0.83 -0.64
C ILE A 55 -8.30 -0.23 -1.55
N LYS A 56 -7.94 0.80 -2.31
CA LYS A 56 -8.73 1.30 -3.42
C LYS A 56 -8.30 0.64 -4.73
N GLU A 57 -9.26 0.32 -5.59
CA GLU A 57 -9.01 -0.33 -6.88
C GLU A 57 -8.03 0.50 -7.74
N LYS A 58 -7.28 -0.19 -8.61
CA LYS A 58 -6.43 0.44 -9.62
C LYS A 58 -7.29 1.26 -10.58
N THR A 59 -6.74 2.38 -11.03
CA THR A 59 -7.38 3.23 -12.06
C THR A 59 -6.44 3.39 -13.25
N VAL A 60 -6.97 3.75 -14.42
CA VAL A 60 -6.20 3.88 -15.67
C VAL A 60 -5.24 5.09 -15.71
N ASN A 61 -5.19 5.92 -14.67
CA ASN A 61 -4.28 7.06 -14.62
C ASN A 61 -2.92 6.68 -13.97
N PRO A 62 -1.82 7.40 -14.27
CA PRO A 62 -0.48 7.07 -13.78
C PRO A 62 -0.35 7.04 -12.25
N ILE A 63 -1.19 7.77 -11.52
CA ILE A 63 -1.14 7.86 -10.06
C ILE A 63 -1.84 6.63 -9.44
N GLY A 64 -2.94 6.17 -10.02
CA GLY A 64 -3.75 5.09 -9.50
C GLY A 64 -3.52 3.73 -10.16
N MET A 65 -2.59 3.60 -11.12
CA MET A 65 -2.32 2.32 -11.80
C MET A 65 -1.76 1.23 -10.87
N PHE A 66 -1.22 1.63 -9.71
CA PHE A 66 -0.74 0.72 -8.66
C PHE A 66 -1.76 0.48 -7.54
N GLY A 67 -2.92 1.16 -7.60
CA GLY A 67 -3.89 1.20 -6.51
C GLY A 67 -3.57 2.31 -5.52
N HIS A 68 -4.27 2.33 -4.38
CA HIS A 68 -3.91 3.16 -3.23
C HIS A 68 -4.34 2.43 -1.96
N VAL A 69 -3.65 2.66 -0.84
CA VAL A 69 -3.93 1.95 0.40
C VAL A 69 -3.76 2.85 1.61
N ALA A 70 -4.63 2.66 2.60
CA ALA A 70 -4.55 3.30 3.90
C ALA A 70 -4.80 2.27 5.01
N ILE A 71 -4.43 2.62 6.24
CA ILE A 71 -4.66 1.80 7.43
C ILE A 71 -5.59 2.55 8.40
N MET A 72 -6.58 1.85 8.93
CA MET A 72 -7.48 2.38 9.96
C MET A 72 -6.70 2.59 11.27
N LYS A 73 -6.74 3.81 11.79
CA LYS A 73 -6.21 4.14 13.12
C LYS A 73 -7.17 3.73 14.24
N ASP A 74 -8.45 3.92 13.96
CA ASP A 74 -9.59 3.61 14.81
C ASP A 74 -10.77 3.18 13.92
N ASP A 75 -11.99 3.15 14.44
CA ASP A 75 -13.20 2.76 13.70
C ASP A 75 -13.65 3.78 12.65
N ARG A 76 -13.03 4.97 12.61
CA ARG A 76 -13.49 6.10 11.79
C ARG A 76 -12.39 6.81 11.01
N THR A 77 -11.15 6.72 11.44
CA THR A 77 -10.02 7.53 10.95
C THR A 77 -9.02 6.65 10.24
N VAL A 78 -8.58 7.05 9.04
CA VAL A 78 -7.45 6.42 8.33
C VAL A 78 -6.17 7.22 8.52
N VAL A 79 -5.03 6.53 8.52
CA VAL A 79 -3.71 7.12 8.23
C VAL A 79 -3.39 6.88 6.77
N ASP A 80 -3.06 7.95 6.06
CA ASP A 80 -2.75 7.90 4.62
C ASP A 80 -1.41 8.61 4.30
N TYR A 81 -0.67 8.02 3.36
CA TYR A 81 0.47 8.62 2.67
C TYR A 81 0.09 8.87 1.21
N PRO A 82 -0.34 10.09 0.83
CA PRO A 82 -1.12 10.29 -0.38
C PRO A 82 -0.26 10.26 -1.66
N LYS A 83 0.79 11.08 -1.71
CA LYS A 83 1.66 11.25 -2.88
C LYS A 83 2.89 12.11 -2.56
N PHE A 84 3.84 12.12 -3.50
CA PHE A 84 5.05 12.94 -3.43
C PHE A 84 4.76 14.42 -3.09
N GLY A 85 5.65 15.03 -2.30
CA GLY A 85 5.52 16.42 -1.83
C GLY A 85 4.55 16.63 -0.67
N ASN A 86 3.88 15.58 -0.18
CA ASN A 86 2.97 15.64 0.95
C ASN A 86 3.51 14.83 2.13
N LYS A 87 3.08 15.17 3.34
CA LYS A 87 3.26 14.34 4.54
C LYS A 87 2.10 13.37 4.68
N SER A 88 2.26 12.37 5.54
CA SER A 88 1.10 11.61 5.98
C SER A 88 0.10 12.49 6.71
N TYR A 89 -1.16 12.10 6.65
CA TYR A 89 -2.25 12.79 7.33
C TYR A 89 -3.25 11.77 7.86
N THR A 90 -4.16 12.26 8.70
CA THR A 90 -5.33 11.51 9.12
C THR A 90 -6.57 12.19 8.59
N ILE A 91 -7.58 11.39 8.24
CA ILE A 91 -8.87 11.87 7.76
C ILE A 91 -9.94 10.84 8.12
N ASP A 92 -11.17 11.31 8.29
CA ASP A 92 -12.33 10.42 8.40
C ASP A 92 -12.43 9.55 7.15
N VAL A 93 -12.66 8.26 7.35
CA VAL A 93 -12.72 7.26 6.28
C VAL A 93 -13.78 7.61 5.24
N SER A 94 -14.91 8.19 5.64
CA SER A 94 -15.97 8.61 4.71
C SER A 94 -15.52 9.67 3.71
N TYR A 95 -14.59 10.56 4.09
CA TYR A 95 -14.00 11.54 3.17
C TYR A 95 -12.85 10.95 2.36
N TRP A 96 -12.11 9.99 2.94
CA TRP A 96 -11.05 9.30 2.21
C TRP A 96 -11.61 8.45 1.08
N LEU A 97 -12.77 7.83 1.28
CA LEU A 97 -13.44 7.01 0.29
C LEU A 97 -13.94 7.86 -0.88
N GLU A 98 -13.47 7.50 -2.09
CA GLU A 98 -13.84 8.20 -3.31
C GLU A 98 -15.08 7.54 -3.92
N LYS A 99 -16.14 8.32 -4.14
CA LYS A 99 -17.34 7.83 -4.84
C LYS A 99 -16.95 7.26 -6.21
N GLY A 100 -17.42 6.05 -6.50
CA GLY A 100 -17.17 5.38 -7.78
C GLY A 100 -15.79 4.70 -7.89
N ARG A 101 -15.02 4.62 -6.80
CA ARG A 101 -13.81 3.81 -6.74
C ARG A 101 -14.00 2.68 -5.73
N ASP A 102 -14.02 1.45 -6.22
CA ASP A 102 -14.28 0.30 -5.38
C ASP A 102 -13.14 0.07 -4.38
N ILE A 103 -13.49 -0.53 -3.24
CA ILE A 103 -12.55 -0.83 -2.16
C ILE A 103 -12.50 -2.30 -1.78
N LEU A 104 -11.40 -2.70 -1.18
CA LEU A 104 -11.23 -3.97 -0.48
C LEU A 104 -10.73 -3.68 0.94
N VAL A 105 -11.31 -4.33 1.94
CA VAL A 105 -10.86 -4.23 3.32
C VAL A 105 -10.20 -5.54 3.71
N LEU A 106 -8.98 -5.45 4.22
CA LEU A 106 -8.19 -6.57 4.69
C LEU A 106 -7.93 -6.44 6.19
N ARG A 107 -8.00 -7.56 6.91
CA ARG A 107 -7.76 -7.64 8.35
C ARG A 107 -6.71 -8.69 8.66
N TYR A 108 -5.85 -8.40 9.63
CA TYR A 108 -4.87 -9.38 10.13
C TYR A 108 -5.57 -10.45 10.97
N LYS A 109 -5.41 -11.72 10.58
CA LYS A 109 -6.12 -12.86 11.15
C LYS A 109 -5.85 -13.08 12.64
N ASP A 110 -4.61 -12.83 13.07
CA ASP A 110 -4.18 -13.08 14.45
C ASP A 110 -4.15 -11.80 15.30
N MET A 111 -4.92 -10.78 14.90
CA MET A 111 -5.03 -9.52 15.63
C MET A 111 -5.55 -9.76 17.06
N ASN A 112 -4.71 -9.48 18.05
CA ASN A 112 -5.07 -9.46 19.47
C ASN A 112 -4.85 -8.05 20.06
N ASP A 113 -5.36 -7.82 21.27
CA ASP A 113 -5.33 -6.48 21.90
C ASP A 113 -3.91 -5.93 22.07
N GLU A 114 -2.94 -6.78 22.41
CA GLU A 114 -1.55 -6.35 22.60
C GLU A 114 -0.90 -5.99 21.26
N PHE A 115 -1.13 -6.79 20.21
CA PHE A 115 -0.67 -6.47 18.86
C PHE A 115 -1.31 -5.17 18.36
N LYS A 116 -2.64 -5.02 18.50
CA LYS A 116 -3.40 -3.83 18.10
C LYS A 116 -2.86 -2.57 18.79
N LYS A 117 -2.63 -2.65 20.10
CA LYS A 117 -2.06 -1.54 20.89
C LYS A 117 -0.67 -1.14 20.42
N ARG A 118 0.21 -2.10 20.14
CA ARG A 118 1.57 -1.84 19.65
C ARG A 118 1.57 -1.32 18.22
N LEU A 119 0.72 -1.86 17.37
CA LEU A 119 0.50 -1.39 16.00
C LEU A 119 0.14 0.08 15.99
N ILE A 120 -0.86 0.50 16.78
CA ILE A 120 -1.27 1.91 16.87
C ILE A 120 -0.11 2.78 17.38
N LYS A 121 0.64 2.33 18.39
CA LYS A 121 1.82 3.05 18.88
C LYS A 121 2.89 3.22 17.79
N ASN A 122 3.14 2.19 16.99
CA ASN A 122 4.07 2.26 15.88
C ASN A 122 3.54 3.14 14.75
N MET A 123 2.24 3.11 14.47
CA MET A 123 1.61 4.03 13.54
C MET A 123 1.88 5.50 13.94
N ASP A 124 1.63 5.86 15.21
CA ASP A 124 1.88 7.21 15.73
C ASP A 124 3.38 7.58 15.70
N LYS A 125 4.28 6.65 16.04
CA LYS A 125 5.74 6.87 16.02
C LYS A 125 6.27 7.21 14.63
N TYR A 126 5.71 6.58 13.60
CA TYR A 126 6.17 6.76 12.21
C TYR A 126 5.31 7.74 11.40
N PHE A 127 4.26 8.32 12.00
CA PHE A 127 3.40 9.33 11.41
C PHE A 127 4.11 10.69 11.21
N GLY A 128 3.58 11.48 10.28
CA GLY A 128 3.98 12.87 10.01
C GLY A 128 5.17 13.03 9.07
N LYS A 129 5.73 11.91 8.58
CA LYS A 129 6.88 11.92 7.66
C LYS A 129 6.46 12.25 6.24
N ASN A 130 7.40 12.75 5.46
CA ASN A 130 7.18 13.05 4.04
C ASN A 130 6.98 11.76 3.25
N TYR A 131 6.23 11.86 2.16
CA TYR A 131 6.16 10.81 1.16
C TYR A 131 7.53 10.62 0.51
N LYS A 132 8.05 9.38 0.53
CA LYS A 132 9.35 9.03 -0.06
C LYS A 132 9.27 7.63 -0.65
N ILE A 133 9.85 7.44 -1.84
CA ILE A 133 10.03 6.13 -2.46
C ILE A 133 11.47 5.68 -2.16
N SER A 134 11.60 4.47 -1.63
CA SER A 134 12.86 3.84 -1.29
C SER A 134 12.77 2.35 -1.65
N SER A 135 13.85 1.80 -2.21
CA SER A 135 14.01 0.35 -2.41
C SER A 135 14.54 -0.34 -1.15
N ASP A 136 15.08 0.42 -0.19
CA ASP A 136 15.27 -0.06 1.17
C ASP A 136 13.93 0.03 1.90
N ARG A 137 13.28 -1.12 2.07
CA ARG A 137 11.95 -1.26 2.68
C ARG A 137 11.93 -0.83 4.15
N GLU A 138 13.06 -0.94 4.85
CA GLU A 138 13.20 -0.52 6.26
C GLU A 138 13.59 0.96 6.42
N ASN A 139 13.81 1.70 5.33
CA ASN A 139 14.10 3.13 5.40
C ASN A 139 12.92 3.88 6.03
N THR A 140 13.20 4.62 7.11
CA THR A 140 12.16 5.36 7.85
C THR A 140 12.22 6.87 7.65
N ASP A 141 13.02 7.41 6.73
CA ASP A 141 13.06 8.88 6.48
C ASP A 141 11.76 9.40 5.86
N GLY A 142 10.94 8.51 5.34
CA GLY A 142 9.66 8.74 4.70
C GLY A 142 9.13 7.42 4.15
N PHE A 143 7.86 7.40 3.79
CA PHE A 143 7.21 6.19 3.30
C PHE A 143 6.33 6.51 2.09
N TYR A 144 6.07 5.52 1.25
CA TYR A 144 4.88 5.51 0.40
C TYR A 144 3.76 4.70 1.07
N CYS A 145 2.55 4.76 0.52
CA CYS A 145 1.33 4.23 1.15
C CYS A 145 1.45 2.78 1.64
N SER A 146 1.80 1.85 0.77
CA SER A 146 1.97 0.44 1.12
C SER A 146 3.20 0.17 1.98
N GLN A 147 4.33 0.88 1.78
CA GLN A 147 5.52 0.70 2.63
C GLN A 147 5.23 0.99 4.09
N TYR A 148 4.51 2.09 4.36
CA TYR A 148 4.19 2.49 5.71
C TYR A 148 3.42 1.38 6.44
N ILE A 149 2.38 0.86 5.80
CA ILE A 149 1.53 -0.20 6.36
C ILE A 149 2.35 -1.47 6.60
N TRP A 150 3.09 -1.93 5.60
CA TRP A 150 3.98 -3.08 5.75
C TRP A 150 4.96 -2.88 6.92
N TYR A 151 5.61 -1.73 6.98
CA TYR A 151 6.63 -1.44 7.96
C TYR A 151 6.07 -1.42 9.39
N VAL A 152 4.91 -0.78 9.63
CA VAL A 152 4.32 -0.73 10.98
C VAL A 152 3.85 -2.12 11.46
N TYR A 153 3.38 -2.98 10.56
CA TYR A 153 3.08 -4.38 10.89
C TYR A 153 4.36 -5.18 11.16
N HIS A 154 5.35 -5.07 10.27
CA HIS A 154 6.64 -5.75 10.39
C HIS A 154 7.36 -5.41 11.70
N ILE A 155 7.50 -4.12 12.03
CA ILE A 155 8.18 -3.70 13.25
C ILE A 155 7.39 -4.09 14.51
N THR A 156 6.05 -4.08 14.44
CA THR A 156 5.20 -4.53 15.57
C THR A 156 5.42 -6.00 15.88
N ALA A 157 5.42 -6.86 14.86
CA ALA A 157 5.71 -8.29 15.04
C ALA A 157 7.14 -8.52 15.57
N LYS A 158 8.12 -7.82 15.00
CA LYS A 158 9.53 -7.88 15.41
C LYS A 158 9.71 -7.49 16.88
N GLU A 159 9.03 -6.44 17.34
CA GLU A 159 9.00 -6.02 18.75
C GLU A 159 8.31 -7.03 19.68
N MET A 160 7.45 -7.90 19.14
CA MET A 160 6.80 -9.00 19.86
C MET A 160 7.56 -10.34 19.73
N GLY A 161 8.70 -10.35 19.03
CA GLY A 161 9.59 -11.51 18.94
C GLY A 161 9.22 -12.53 17.85
N PHE A 162 8.45 -12.14 16.83
CA PHE A 162 8.15 -13.00 15.69
C PHE A 162 8.27 -12.24 14.36
N GLU A 163 8.33 -12.98 13.26
CA GLU A 163 8.37 -12.40 11.91
C GLU A 163 6.96 -12.34 11.32
N LEU A 164 6.62 -11.19 10.74
CA LEU A 164 5.40 -10.98 9.97
C LEU A 164 5.77 -10.23 8.70
N ASP A 165 5.56 -10.86 7.56
CA ASP A 165 5.71 -10.24 6.25
C ASP A 165 4.37 -10.21 5.52
N LEU A 166 3.76 -9.03 5.42
CA LEU A 166 2.51 -8.86 4.70
C LEU A 166 2.70 -8.74 3.19
N ASP A 167 3.94 -8.54 2.72
CA ASP A 167 4.27 -8.52 1.31
C ASP A 167 4.31 -9.96 0.75
N SER A 168 3.45 -10.24 -0.22
CA SER A 168 3.32 -11.58 -0.79
C SER A 168 4.36 -11.94 -1.83
N ASP A 169 5.03 -10.96 -2.45
CA ASP A 169 5.95 -11.21 -3.56
C ASP A 169 7.43 -11.00 -3.19
N GLY A 170 7.70 -10.33 -2.05
CA GLY A 170 9.03 -10.15 -1.51
C GLY A 170 9.93 -9.24 -2.37
N GLY A 171 9.33 -8.46 -3.27
CA GLY A 171 10.03 -7.56 -4.17
C GLY A 171 10.74 -6.41 -3.46
N PRO A 172 11.48 -5.58 -4.23
CA PRO A 172 12.15 -4.39 -3.70
C PRO A 172 11.17 -3.28 -3.28
N TYR A 173 9.89 -3.39 -3.67
CA TYR A 173 8.83 -2.46 -3.31
C TYR A 173 7.62 -3.26 -2.86
N VAL A 174 6.94 -2.79 -1.82
CA VAL A 174 5.66 -3.35 -1.40
C VAL A 174 4.56 -2.62 -2.14
N LEU A 175 3.70 -3.29 -2.89
CA LEU A 175 2.60 -2.67 -3.61
C LEU A 175 1.28 -2.90 -2.88
N PRO A 176 0.28 -2.01 -3.05
CA PRO A 176 -1.03 -2.18 -2.41
C PRO A 176 -1.68 -3.54 -2.65
N TYR A 177 -1.43 -4.15 -3.81
CA TYR A 177 -2.06 -5.41 -4.21
C TYR A 177 -1.37 -6.65 -3.62
N ASP A 178 -0.16 -6.52 -3.12
CA ASP A 178 0.58 -7.65 -2.51
C ASP A 178 -0.10 -8.07 -1.20
N PHE A 179 -0.72 -7.13 -0.50
CA PHE A 179 -1.54 -7.41 0.67
C PHE A 179 -2.73 -8.34 0.38
N ILE A 180 -3.31 -8.28 -0.82
CA ILE A 180 -4.48 -9.13 -1.20
C ILE A 180 -4.09 -10.62 -1.21
N ASN A 181 -2.82 -10.88 -1.52
CA ASN A 181 -2.28 -12.23 -1.62
C ASN A 181 -1.60 -12.72 -0.33
N SER A 182 -1.44 -11.85 0.67
CA SER A 182 -0.86 -12.21 1.96
C SER A 182 -1.64 -13.34 2.65
N PRO A 183 -0.98 -14.40 3.14
CA PRO A 183 -1.65 -15.48 3.87
C PRO A 183 -2.10 -15.05 5.27
N TYR A 184 -1.57 -13.94 5.79
CA TYR A 184 -1.87 -13.41 7.12
C TYR A 184 -3.10 -12.51 7.14
N LEU A 185 -3.58 -12.09 5.96
CA LEU A 185 -4.72 -11.20 5.82
C LEU A 185 -5.96 -11.96 5.36
N GLU A 186 -7.11 -11.56 5.89
CA GLU A 186 -8.43 -12.00 5.44
C GLU A 186 -9.22 -10.82 4.87
N ILE A 187 -10.15 -11.11 3.96
CA ILE A 187 -11.04 -10.11 3.40
C ILE A 187 -12.21 -9.92 4.38
N VAL A 188 -12.42 -8.67 4.80
CA VAL A 188 -13.59 -8.29 5.61
C VAL A 188 -14.75 -8.02 4.66
N ASN A 189 -15.86 -8.75 4.82
CA ASN A 189 -17.10 -8.59 4.05
C ASN A 189 -18.17 -7.79 4.80
#